data_AF-A0A1M5RA30-F1
#
_entry.id   AF-A0A1M5RA30-F1
#
_cell.length_a   1.000
_cell.length_b   1.000
_cell.length_c   1.000
_cell.angle_alpha   90.00
_cell.angle_beta   90.00
_cell.angle_gamma   90.00
#
_symmetry.space_group_name_H-M   'P 1'
#
loop_
_entity.id
_entity.type
_entity.pdbx_description
1 polymer ?
#
loop_
_entity_poly.entity_id
_entity_poly.type
_entity_poly.pdbx_seq_one_letter_code
_entity_poly.pdbx_strand_id
1 'polypeptide(L)' 'MKKTLLALAALTLVGCGGPEAVWTHPSKDNQGFLADREFCTRRIDPAQANFQGRFEECMGQFGWSQQAK' A
#
# COMPACT_ATOMS: atom_id res chain seq x y z
N MET A 1 -6.93 -47.35 -2.19
CA MET A 1 -6.21 -46.84 -3.39
C MET A 1 -5.89 -45.37 -3.18
N LYS A 2 -4.61 -45.02 -3.37
CA LYS A 2 -4.01 -43.69 -3.21
C LYS A 2 -4.67 -42.67 -4.15
N LYS A 3 -5.05 -41.50 -3.63
CA LYS A 3 -5.06 -40.23 -4.39
C LYS A 3 -4.58 -39.10 -3.47
N THR A 4 -3.26 -39.02 -3.40
CA THR A 4 -2.50 -37.87 -2.95
C THR A 4 -2.80 -36.69 -3.87
N LEU A 5 -3.29 -35.58 -3.31
CA LEU A 5 -3.15 -34.26 -3.94
C LEU A 5 -2.49 -33.35 -2.91
N LEU A 6 -1.16 -33.37 -2.99
CA LEU A 6 -0.29 -32.30 -2.53
C LEU A 6 -0.59 -31.02 -3.32
N ALA A 7 -0.23 -29.91 -2.68
CA ALA A 7 0.04 -28.60 -3.26
C ALA A 7 -1.17 -27.67 -3.42
N LEU A 8 -1.28 -26.74 -2.47
CA LEU A 8 -0.97 -25.36 -2.83
C LEU A 8 -0.14 -24.75 -1.71
N ALA A 9 1.11 -24.44 -2.03
CA ALA A 9 2.04 -23.77 -1.16
C ALA A 9 1.43 -22.44 -0.69
N ALA A 10 1.12 -22.37 0.60
CA ALA A 10 0.96 -21.10 1.30
C ALA A 10 2.35 -20.45 1.35
N LEU A 11 2.75 -19.80 0.25
CA LEU A 11 3.75 -18.75 0.28
C LEU A 11 3.14 -17.55 0.99
N THR A 12 2.94 -17.67 2.30
CA THR A 12 2.93 -16.51 3.18
C THR A 12 4.35 -15.98 3.17
N LEU A 13 4.64 -15.16 2.16
CA LEU A 13 5.70 -14.18 2.23
C LEU A 13 5.34 -13.29 3.42
N VAL A 14 5.81 -13.70 4.60
CA VAL A 14 5.89 -12.86 5.78
C VAL A 14 6.92 -11.79 5.43
N GLY A 15 6.47 -10.79 4.67
CA GLY A 15 7.22 -9.57 4.45
C GLY A 15 7.47 -8.96 5.81
N CYS A 16 8.72 -8.60 6.08
CA CYS A 16 9.17 -7.97 7.31
C CYS A 16 8.26 -6.83 7.77
N GLY A 17 7.32 -7.14 8.66
CA GLY A 17 7.25 -6.56 10.00
C GLY A 17 7.02 -5.05 10.15
N GLY A 18 6.34 -4.40 9.21
CA GLY A 18 5.69 -3.10 9.46
C GLY A 18 4.18 -3.25 9.35
N PRO A 19 3.36 -2.51 10.13
CA PRO A 19 1.94 -2.40 9.83
C PRO A 19 1.83 -1.88 8.40
N GLU A 20 1.32 -2.71 7.48
CA GLU A 20 0.98 -2.28 6.14
C GLU A 20 -0.03 -1.14 6.30
N ALA A 21 0.39 0.10 6.06
CA ALA A 21 -0.52 1.24 6.10
C ALA A 21 -1.66 0.98 5.11
N VAL A 22 -2.87 0.74 5.62
CA VAL A 22 -4.04 0.51 4.77
C VAL A 22 -4.58 1.87 4.38
N TRP A 23 -4.52 2.19 3.10
CA TRP A 23 -5.08 3.44 2.57
C TRP A 23 -6.55 3.28 2.26
N THR A 24 -7.37 4.21 2.75
CA THR A 24 -8.82 4.22 2.57
C THR A 24 -9.27 5.54 1.95
N HIS A 25 -10.29 5.49 1.11
CA HIS A 25 -10.94 6.65 0.50
C HIS A 25 -12.45 6.39 0.44
N PRO A 26 -13.32 7.39 0.71
CA PRO A 26 -14.77 7.17 0.78
C PRO A 26 -15.42 6.80 -0.57
N SER A 27 -14.78 7.15 -1.69
CA SER A 27 -15.38 6.98 -3.04
C SER A 27 -14.44 6.46 -4.13
N LYS A 28 -13.15 6.27 -3.87
CA LYS A 28 -12.15 5.86 -4.88
C LYS A 28 -11.78 4.42 -4.60
N ASP A 29 -11.55 3.68 -5.66
CA ASP A 29 -11.12 2.30 -5.62
C ASP A 29 -9.59 2.18 -5.69
N ASN A 30 -9.11 0.96 -5.85
CA ASN A 30 -7.67 0.69 -5.95
C ASN A 30 -7.02 1.30 -7.21
N GLN A 31 -7.76 1.50 -8.30
CA GLN A 31 -7.19 2.16 -9.48
C GLN A 31 -6.95 3.65 -9.20
N GLY A 32 -7.91 4.30 -8.54
CA GLY A 32 -7.74 5.66 -8.03
C GLY A 32 -6.55 5.78 -7.07
N PHE A 33 -6.38 4.79 -6.18
CA PHE A 33 -5.23 4.74 -5.27
C PHE A 33 -3.90 4.72 -6.02
N LEU A 34 -3.75 3.84 -7.02
CA LEU A 34 -2.50 3.70 -7.77
C LEU A 34 -2.14 4.98 -8.52
N ALA A 35 -3.13 5.66 -9.11
CA ALA A 35 -2.93 6.91 -9.83
C ALA A 35 -2.46 8.05 -8.90
N ASP A 36 -3.15 8.25 -7.78
CA ASP A 36 -2.81 9.30 -6.81
C ASP A 36 -1.47 8.99 -6.12
N ARG A 37 -1.21 7.71 -5.80
CA ARG A 37 0.07 7.24 -5.26
C ARG A 37 1.21 7.57 -6.20
N GLU A 38 1.08 7.22 -7.47
CA GLU A 38 2.12 7.49 -8.47
C GLU A 38 2.36 8.99 -8.64
N PHE A 39 1.28 9.79 -8.68
CA PHE A 39 1.39 11.25 -8.72
C PHE A 39 2.20 11.78 -7.52
N CYS A 40 1.84 11.37 -6.30
CA CYS A 40 2.54 11.80 -5.08
C CYS A 40 4.00 11.32 -5.04
N THR A 41 4.28 10.08 -5.45
CA THR A 41 5.65 9.55 -5.53
C THR A 41 6.50 10.33 -6.53
N ARG A 42 5.95 10.73 -7.69
CA ARG A 42 6.70 11.53 -8.68
C ARG A 42 6.93 12.98 -8.23
N ARG A 43 6.01 13.53 -7.44
CA ARG A 43 6.07 14.91 -6.94
C ARG A 43 7.08 15.09 -5.79
N ILE A 44 7.35 14.02 -5.04
CA ILE A 44 8.15 14.06 -3.83
C ILE A 44 9.45 13.32 -4.10
N ASP A 45 10.57 14.02 -3.94
CA ASP A 45 11.89 13.42 -4.05
C ASP A 45 12.08 12.35 -2.95
N PRO A 46 12.30 11.06 -3.31
CA PRO A 46 12.48 9.98 -2.36
C PRO A 46 13.77 10.08 -1.54
N ALA A 47 14.73 10.92 -1.95
CA ALA A 47 15.96 11.15 -1.18
C ALA A 47 15.76 12.11 0.02
N GLN A 48 14.58 12.72 0.17
CA GLN A 48 14.34 13.64 1.27
C GLN A 48 14.09 12.91 2.59
N ALA A 49 14.71 13.42 3.66
CA ALA A 49 14.60 12.87 5.02
C ALA A 49 13.16 12.79 5.56
N ASN A 50 12.22 13.58 5.00
CA ASN A 50 10.80 13.55 5.36
C ASN A 50 9.89 13.09 4.20
N PHE A 51 10.37 12.16 3.37
CA PHE A 51 9.57 11.61 2.27
C PHE A 51 8.19 11.13 2.75
N GLN A 52 8.14 10.34 3.83
CA GLN A 52 6.91 9.74 4.33
C GLN A 52 5.87 10.80 4.74
N GLY A 53 6.26 11.80 5.54
CA GLY A 53 5.33 12.85 5.96
C GLY A 53 4.81 13.68 4.79
N ARG A 54 5.67 13.98 3.81
CA ARG A 54 5.25 14.68 2.58
C ARG A 54 4.34 13.82 1.72
N PHE A 55 4.60 12.51 1.68
CA PHE A 55 3.79 11.56 0.93
C PHE A 55 2.39 11.45 1.55
N GLU A 56 2.32 11.38 2.87
CA GLU A 56 1.07 11.41 3.62
C GLU A 56 0.27 12.67 3.41
N GLU A 57 0.92 13.84 3.47
CA GLU A 57 0.27 15.11 3.19
C GLU A 57 -0.31 15.15 1.77
N CYS A 58 0.45 14.68 0.78
CA CYS A 58 0.00 14.62 -0.61
C CYS A 58 -1.20 13.69 -0.79
N MET A 59 -1.14 12.48 -0.23
CA MET A 59 -2.25 11.53 -0.30
C MET A 59 -3.50 12.07 0.42
N GLY A 60 -3.32 12.77 1.56
CA GLY A 60 -4.38 13.45 2.28
C GLY A 60 -5.08 14.54 1.46
N GLN A 61 -4.34 15.27 0.61
CA GLN A 61 -4.92 16.25 -0.32
C GLN A 61 -5.88 15.60 -1.35
N PHE A 62 -5.67 14.33 -1.67
CA PHE A 62 -6.55 13.54 -2.53
C PHE A 62 -7.68 12.82 -1.79
N GLY A 63 -7.78 13.01 -0.46
CA GLY A 63 -8.82 12.41 0.39
C GLY A 63 -8.47 11.03 0.93
N TRP A 64 -7.23 10.56 0.75
CA TRP A 64 -6.79 9.27 1.28
C TRP A 64 -6.36 9.38 2.74
N SER A 65 -6.76 8.39 3.54
CA SER A 65 -6.40 8.28 4.95
C SER A 65 -5.76 6.93 5.24
N GLN A 66 -4.68 6.92 6.03
CA GLN A 66 -4.12 5.67 6.54
C GLN A 66 -4.95 5.17 7.72
N GLN A 67 -5.23 3.87 7.71
CA GLN A 67 -5.69 3.15 8.88
C GLN A 67 -4.52 2.32 9.40
N ALA A 68 -4.30 2.41 10.71
CA ALA A 68 -3.49 1.42 11.41
C ALA A 68 -4.22 0.08 11.29
N LYS A 69 -3.51 -0.94 10.80
CA LYS A 69 -4.02 -2.31 10.67
C LYS A 69 -4.21 -2.96 12.04
#